data_AF-A0AAV2I8W1-F1
#
_entry.id   AF-A0AAV2I8W1-F1
#
_cell.length_a   1.000
_cell.length_b   1.000
_cell.length_c   1.000
_cell.angle_alpha   90.00
_cell.angle_beta   90.00
_cell.angle_gamma   90.00
#
_symmetry.space_group_name_H-M   'P 1'
#
loop_
_entity.id
_entity.type
_entity.pdbx_description
1 polymer ?
#
loop_
_entity_poly.entity_id
_entity_poly.type
_entity_poly.pdbx_seq_one_letter_code
_entity_poly.pdbx_strand_id
1 'polypeptide(L)'
;MKAVYMSLAVLVTLALTEGCYYDGVTYLPGDQYNMDPCTWCTCGQDNVPLCMAAWCLMPQCEDHVTAVRRDGECCPRCPEGREMKP
;
A
#
# COMPACT_ATOMS: atom_id res chain seq x y z
N MET A 1 12.81 -40.65 19.12
CA MET A 1 12.59 -40.13 17.75
C MET A 1 11.31 -39.31 17.61
N LYS A 2 10.13 -39.80 18.01
CA LYS A 2 8.86 -39.03 17.93
C LYS A 2 8.86 -37.70 18.71
N ALA A 3 9.46 -37.67 19.90
CA ALA A 3 9.54 -36.44 20.72
C ALA A 3 10.35 -35.34 20.02
N VAL A 4 11.49 -35.69 19.42
CA VAL A 4 12.34 -34.74 18.66
C VAL A 4 11.59 -34.20 17.44
N TYR A 5 10.88 -35.06 16.71
CA TYR A 5 10.05 -34.65 15.58
C TYR A 5 8.93 -33.68 15.99
N MET A 6 8.26 -33.95 17.12
CA MET A 6 7.23 -33.05 17.67
C MET A 6 7.81 -31.70 18.11
N SER A 7 8.98 -31.70 18.77
CA SER A 7 9.68 -30.46 19.16
C SER A 7 10.08 -29.64 17.93
N LEU A 8 10.55 -30.28 16.86
CA LEU A 8 10.87 -29.63 15.60
C LEU A 8 9.61 -29.06 14.93
N ALA A 9 8.50 -29.80 14.90
CA ALA A 9 7.24 -29.32 14.35
C ALA A 9 6.72 -28.07 15.09
N VAL A 10 6.78 -28.06 16.43
CA VAL A 10 6.38 -26.91 17.26
C VAL A 10 7.27 -25.68 16.99
N LEU A 11 8.58 -25.88 16.90
CA LEU A 11 9.53 -24.81 16.53
C LEU A 11 9.26 -24.27 15.12
N VAL A 12 8.95 -25.13 14.15
CA VAL A 12 8.59 -24.73 12.78
C VAL A 12 7.29 -23.93 12.77
N THR A 13 6.25 -24.36 13.49
CA THR A 13 4.99 -23.59 13.58
C THR A 13 5.15 -22.24 14.28
N LEU A 14 6.06 -22.11 15.25
CA LEU A 14 6.35 -20.84 15.92
C LEU A 14 7.18 -19.88 15.06
N ALA A 15 7.91 -20.41 14.07
CA ALA A 15 8.79 -19.63 13.19
C ALA A 15 8.09 -19.15 11.89
N LEU A 16 6.89 -19.63 11.59
CA LEU A 16 6.10 -19.18 10.45
C LEU A 16 5.30 -17.93 10.86
N THR A 17 5.96 -16.78 10.87
CA THR A 17 5.25 -15.49 10.89
C THR A 17 4.55 -15.34 9.54
N GLU A 18 3.28 -15.72 9.49
CA GLU A 18 2.45 -15.51 8.31
C GLU A 18 1.97 -14.05 8.27
N GLY A 19 1.91 -13.52 7.05
CA GLY A 19 1.58 -12.12 6.80
C GLY A 19 1.50 -11.85 5.30
N CYS A 20 1.24 -10.60 4.96
CA CYS A 20 1.13 -10.16 3.58
C CYS A 20 2.53 -9.84 3.04
N TYR A 21 2.93 -10.46 1.94
CA TYR A 21 4.21 -10.18 1.30
C TYR A 21 4.05 -9.17 0.17
N TYR A 22 4.77 -8.06 0.25
CA TYR A 22 4.82 -7.04 -0.80
C TYR A 22 6.21 -6.39 -0.86
N ASP A 23 6.76 -6.28 -2.08
CA ASP A 23 8.05 -5.64 -2.38
C ASP A 23 9.23 -6.06 -1.46
N GLY A 24 9.36 -7.37 -1.21
CA GLY A 24 10.44 -7.89 -0.36
C GLY A 24 10.20 -7.78 1.14
N VAL A 25 9.07 -7.21 1.56
CA VAL A 25 8.71 -7.00 2.96
C VAL A 25 7.50 -7.85 3.34
N THR A 26 7.56 -8.48 4.50
CA THR A 26 6.41 -9.15 5.12
C THR A 26 5.75 -8.21 6.11
N TYR A 27 4.49 -7.90 5.86
CA TYR A 27 3.60 -7.10 6.71
C TYR A 27 2.76 -8.04 7.56
N LEU A 28 2.78 -7.85 8.87
CA LEU A 28 1.99 -8.63 9.81
C LEU A 28 0.52 -8.22 9.78
N PRO A 29 -0.40 -9.08 10.23
CA PRO A 29 -1.80 -8.69 10.41
C PRO A 29 -1.99 -7.37 11.15
N GLY A 30 -2.70 -6.43 10.52
CA GLY A 30 -2.92 -5.07 11.02
C GLY A 30 -1.93 -4.02 10.49
N ASP A 31 -0.79 -4.44 9.93
CA ASP A 31 0.15 -3.51 9.30
C ASP A 31 -0.48 -2.84 8.09
N GLN A 32 -0.08 -1.59 7.87
CA GLN A 32 -0.48 -0.78 6.73
C GLN A 32 0.73 -0.42 5.87
N TYR A 33 0.54 -0.42 4.56
CA TYR A 33 1.59 -0.08 3.61
C TYR A 33 1.02 0.52 2.33
N ASN A 34 1.88 1.27 1.63
CA ASN A 34 1.53 1.92 0.38
C ASN A 34 2.26 1.20 -0.76
N MET A 35 1.52 0.75 -1.77
CA MET A 35 2.11 0.19 -2.98
C MET A 35 2.62 1.31 -3.89
N ASP A 36 1.87 2.40 -3.94
CA ASP A 36 2.16 3.62 -4.66
C ASP A 36 1.43 4.79 -3.96
N PRO A 37 1.61 6.06 -4.39
CA PRO A 37 0.94 7.18 -3.75
C PRO A 37 -0.60 7.11 -3.71
N CYS A 38 -1.22 6.36 -4.61
CA CYS A 38 -2.67 6.19 -4.75
C CYS A 38 -3.23 4.90 -4.17
N THR A 39 -2.38 3.93 -3.81
CA THR A 39 -2.81 2.61 -3.37
C THR A 39 -2.30 2.29 -1.98
N TRP A 40 -3.21 2.13 -1.04
CA TRP A 40 -2.93 1.81 0.35
C TRP A 40 -3.55 0.46 0.70
N CYS A 41 -2.81 -0.35 1.44
CA CYS A 41 -3.22 -1.69 1.83
C CYS A 41 -3.10 -1.88 3.33
N THR A 42 -4.00 -2.70 3.87
CA THR A 42 -3.91 -3.22 5.24
C THR A 42 -3.80 -4.72 5.16
N CYS A 43 -2.87 -5.32 5.90
CA CYS A 43 -2.80 -6.77 5.99
C CYS A 43 -3.92 -7.31 6.89
N GLY A 44 -4.77 -8.18 6.35
CA GLY A 44 -5.86 -8.82 7.08
C GLY A 44 -5.36 -9.83 8.13
N GLN A 45 -6.23 -10.17 9.07
CA GLN A 45 -5.97 -11.22 10.07
C GLN A 45 -5.90 -12.63 9.45
N ASP A 46 -6.43 -12.77 8.24
CA ASP A 46 -6.34 -13.95 7.38
C ASP A 46 -5.09 -13.95 6.48
N ASN A 47 -4.15 -13.03 6.71
CA ASN A 47 -2.94 -12.82 5.89
C ASN A 47 -3.23 -12.42 4.44
N VAL A 48 -4.43 -11.91 4.16
CA VAL A 48 -4.81 -11.40 2.83
C VAL A 48 -4.76 -9.87 2.84
N PRO A 49 -4.09 -9.23 1.87
CA PRO A 49 -4.06 -7.78 1.81
C PRO A 49 -5.40 -7.22 1.32
N LEU A 50 -5.94 -6.26 2.07
CA LEU A 50 -7.08 -5.45 1.66
C LEU A 50 -6.57 -4.10 1.16
N CYS A 51 -6.67 -3.85 -0.14
CA CYS A 51 -6.15 -2.64 -0.78
C CYS A 51 -7.26 -1.72 -1.28
N MET A 52 -7.03 -0.42 -1.13
CA MET A 52 -7.86 0.64 -1.67
C MET A 52 -7.03 1.48 -2.62
N ALA A 53 -7.58 1.74 -3.81
CA ALA A 53 -6.97 2.61 -4.81
C ALA A 53 -7.82 3.86 -5.01
N ALA A 54 -7.18 5.03 -4.96
CA ALA A 54 -7.84 6.29 -5.26
C ALA A 54 -7.99 6.54 -6.76
N TRP A 55 -9.15 7.07 -7.12
CA TRP A 55 -9.41 7.65 -8.43
C TRP A 55 -9.42 9.17 -8.30
N CYS A 56 -8.62 9.83 -9.13
CA CYS A 56 -8.51 11.29 -9.12
C CYS A 56 -9.44 11.91 -10.14
N LEU A 57 -10.14 12.97 -9.73
CA LEU A 57 -10.79 13.87 -10.67
C LEU A 57 -9.72 14.71 -11.36
N MET A 58 -9.85 14.90 -12.68
CA MET A 58 -8.94 15.76 -13.43
C MET A 58 -9.27 17.23 -13.13
N PRO A 59 -8.34 18.03 -12.59
CA PRO A 59 -8.59 19.44 -12.32
C PRO A 59 -8.70 20.22 -13.64
N GLN A 60 -9.56 21.24 -13.63
CA GLN A 60 -9.65 22.22 -14.71
C GLN A 60 -8.65 23.34 -14.41
N CYS A 61 -7.52 23.33 -15.11
CA CYS A 61 -6.54 24.41 -15.02
C CYS A 61 -6.88 25.51 -16.03
N GLU A 62 -6.22 26.67 -15.91
CA GLU A 62 -6.32 27.74 -16.91
C GLU A 62 -6.00 27.24 -18.33
N ASP A 63 -6.46 27.99 -19.34
CA ASP A 63 -6.21 27.67 -20.75
C ASP A 63 -4.73 27.38 -21.01
N HIS A 64 -4.48 26.27 -21.70
CA HIS A 64 -3.14 25.75 -22.04
C HIS A 64 -2.27 25.31 -20.86
N VAL A 65 -2.81 25.23 -19.64
CA VAL A 65 -2.10 24.68 -18.48
C VAL A 65 -2.45 23.20 -18.31
N THR A 66 -1.43 22.35 -18.26
CA THR A 66 -1.61 20.92 -17.99
C THR A 66 -1.44 20.63 -16.50
N ALA A 67 -2.37 19.85 -15.93
CA ALA A 67 -2.25 19.37 -14.57
C ALA A 67 -1.07 18.40 -14.44
N VAL A 68 -0.29 18.53 -13.38
CA VAL A 68 0.92 17.72 -13.15
C VAL A 68 0.79 16.92 -11.87
N ARG A 69 1.32 15.70 -11.85
CA ARG A 69 1.54 14.94 -10.61
C ARG A 69 2.92 15.29 -10.08
N ARG A 70 3.01 15.67 -8.81
CA ARG A 70 4.29 15.88 -8.13
C ARG A 70 4.77 14.57 -7.51
N ASP A 71 6.07 14.48 -7.25
CA ASP A 71 6.67 13.30 -6.65
C ASP A 71 6.02 12.98 -5.30
N GLY A 72 5.62 11.72 -5.12
CA GLY A 72 4.93 11.26 -3.91
C GLY A 72 3.44 11.61 -3.83
N GLU A 73 2.87 12.30 -4.82
CA GLU A 73 1.45 12.65 -4.81
C GLU A 73 0.60 11.71 -5.68
N CYS A 74 -0.56 11.30 -5.15
CA CYS A 74 -1.50 10.49 -5.92
C CYS A 74 -2.14 11.26 -7.08
N CYS A 75 -2.66 12.46 -6.82
CA CYS A 75 -3.52 13.16 -7.77
C CYS A 75 -2.81 14.34 -8.45
N PRO A 76 -3.10 14.58 -9.75
CA PRO A 76 -2.58 15.73 -10.44
C PRO A 76 -3.19 17.02 -9.90
N ARG A 77 -2.42 18.10 -9.91
CA ARG A 77 -2.89 19.45 -9.57
C ARG A 77 -2.39 20.45 -10.60
N CYS A 78 -3.05 21.60 -10.67
CA CYS A 78 -2.53 22.71 -11.46
C CYS A 78 -1.22 23.21 -10.81
N PRO A 79 -0.24 23.63 -11.61
CA PRO A 79 0.94 24.32 -11.10
C PRO A 79 0.53 25.54 -10.25
N GLU A 80 1.32 25.84 -9.22
CA GLU A 80 1.03 26.96 -8.29
C GLU A 80 0.82 28.28 -9.04
N GLY A 81 -0.21 29.03 -8.63
CA GLY A 81 -0.57 30.30 -9.26
C GLY A 81 -1.26 30.19 -10.61
N ARG A 82 -1.59 28.96 -11.07
CA ARG A 82 -2.33 28.67 -12.31
C ARG A 82 -3.59 27.85 -12.04
N GLU A 83 -4.09 27.93 -10.81
CA GLU A 83 -5.35 27.31 -10.41
C GLU A 83 -6.51 28.19 -10.90
N MET A 84 -7.50 27.57 -11.53
CA MET A 84 -8.74 28.27 -11.85
C MET A 84 -9.49 28.56 -10.54
N LYS A 85 -9.44 29.82 -10.09
CA LYS A 85 -10.39 30.35 -9.09
C LYS A 85 -11.79 30.36 -9.74
N PRO A 86 -12.87 30.19 -8.96
CA PRO A 86 -14.17 29.67 -9.40
C PRO A 86 -14.86 30.50 -10.48
#